data_AF-A0A7R9TAJ6-F1
#
_entry.id   AF-A0A7R9TAJ6-F1
#
_cell.length_a   1.000
_cell.length_b   1.000
_cell.length_c   1.000
_cell.angle_alpha   90.00
_cell.angle_beta   90.00
_cell.angle_gamma   90.00
#
_symmetry.space_group_name_H-M   'P 1'
#
loop_
_entity.id
_entity.type
_entity.pdbx_description
1 polymer ?
#
loop_
_entity_poly.entity_id
_entity_poly.type
_entity_poly.pdbx_seq_one_letter_code
_entity_poly.pdbx_strand_id
1 'polypeptide(L)'
;DVLSAAVVMSCMSMEDIKAEGVYIPRAKPGALPDIEDICWDDHHETACARGDHFYVDPCTGLTVMTRVKHLARGVCCGNGCRHCAYAHENVKDEEKPEKIQVPSVMHVPKEGALPTKATALFWSGGKDSLLALRAMLAPGGSSHLAGARSIVLVTTFDASSRKIPHRDVHCRDVVAQARHLDLALVGVPLHGGGSDWSGYGGYVPRLRAAIDAVRARGCEITDVA
;
A
#
# COMPACT_ATOMS: atom_id res chain seq x y z
N ASP A 1 -37.44 7.52 -6.93
CA ASP A 1 -37.42 6.40 -5.97
C ASP A 1 -36.11 5.64 -5.97
N VAL A 2 -35.44 5.70 -4.83
CA VAL A 2 -34.07 5.23 -4.53
C VAL A 2 -34.00 3.71 -4.28
N LEU A 3 -34.89 2.94 -4.89
CA LEU A 3 -35.05 1.50 -4.62
C LEU A 3 -34.96 0.59 -5.87
N SER A 4 -34.54 1.10 -7.02
CA SER A 4 -34.43 0.31 -8.26
C SER A 4 -32.99 -0.10 -8.67
N ALA A 5 -31.95 0.36 -7.97
CA ALA A 5 -30.56 0.12 -8.37
C ALA A 5 -29.88 -1.06 -7.63
N ALA A 6 -30.56 -1.70 -6.69
CA ALA A 6 -29.94 -2.62 -5.73
C ALA A 6 -30.01 -4.12 -6.10
N VAL A 7 -30.67 -4.53 -7.18
CA VAL A 7 -30.83 -5.97 -7.50
C VAL A 7 -30.76 -6.23 -9.00
N VAL A 8 -29.65 -5.90 -9.65
CA VAL A 8 -29.22 -6.59 -10.89
C VAL A 8 -27.69 -6.70 -10.90
N MET A 9 -27.11 -7.28 -9.86
CA MET A 9 -25.74 -7.82 -9.91
C MET A 9 -25.82 -9.32 -10.23
N SER A 10 -26.68 -9.66 -11.20
CA SER A 10 -26.76 -11.00 -11.77
C SER A 10 -25.58 -11.17 -12.71
N CYS A 11 -24.79 -12.21 -12.45
CA CYS A 11 -23.74 -12.80 -13.28
C CYS A 11 -23.73 -12.24 -14.73
N MET A 12 -22.85 -11.27 -15.02
CA MET A 12 -22.64 -10.84 -16.39
C MET A 12 -22.14 -12.03 -17.20
N SER A 13 -22.76 -12.26 -18.35
CA SER A 13 -22.40 -13.37 -19.22
C SER A 13 -21.00 -13.12 -19.82
N MET A 14 -20.29 -14.18 -20.19
CA MET A 14 -18.99 -14.06 -20.90
C MET A 14 -19.11 -13.28 -22.23
N GLU A 15 -20.32 -13.10 -22.75
CA GLU A 15 -20.61 -12.38 -23.98
C GLU A 15 -20.62 -10.86 -23.76
N ASP A 16 -21.05 -10.40 -22.59
CA ASP A 16 -21.07 -8.97 -22.23
C ASP A 16 -19.65 -8.40 -22.02
N ILE A 17 -18.70 -9.22 -21.54
CA ILE A 17 -17.30 -8.82 -21.31
C ILE A 17 -16.56 -8.57 -22.66
N LYS A 18 -16.97 -9.25 -23.74
CA LYS A 18 -16.34 -9.09 -25.06
C LYS A 18 -16.78 -7.81 -25.78
N ALA A 19 -17.94 -7.25 -25.44
CA ALA A 19 -18.51 -6.08 -26.12
C ALA A 19 -17.76 -4.76 -25.79
N GLU A 20 -17.05 -4.69 -24.65
CA GLU A 20 -16.29 -3.50 -24.24
C GLU A 20 -14.80 -3.51 -24.65
N GLY A 21 -14.38 -4.42 -25.53
CA GLY A 21 -12.99 -4.43 -26.05
C GLY A 21 -11.93 -4.92 -25.04
N VAL A 22 -12.36 -5.56 -23.94
CA VAL A 22 -11.44 -6.17 -22.96
C VAL A 22 -10.72 -7.35 -23.61
N TYR A 23 -9.42 -7.21 -23.88
CA TYR A 23 -8.57 -8.31 -24.30
C TYR A 23 -8.36 -9.28 -23.13
N ILE A 24 -8.96 -10.47 -23.22
CA ILE A 24 -8.76 -11.57 -22.26
C ILE A 24 -7.76 -12.55 -22.88
N PRO A 25 -6.46 -12.52 -22.51
CA PRO A 25 -5.56 -13.60 -22.90
C PRO A 25 -6.01 -14.86 -22.17
N ARG A 26 -6.43 -15.89 -22.91
CA ARG A 26 -6.57 -17.23 -22.34
C ARG A 26 -5.16 -17.72 -21.99
N ALA A 27 -4.93 -18.08 -20.72
CA ALA A 27 -3.74 -18.82 -20.34
C ALA A 27 -3.57 -20.03 -21.26
N LYS A 28 -2.35 -20.30 -21.74
CA LYS A 28 -2.07 -21.47 -22.57
C LYS A 28 -2.44 -22.74 -21.79
N PRO A 29 -3.26 -23.66 -22.34
CA PRO A 29 -3.54 -24.91 -21.66
C PRO A 29 -2.24 -25.71 -21.49
N GLY A 30 -1.85 -26.01 -20.25
CA GLY A 30 -0.76 -26.94 -19.95
C GLY A 30 0.60 -26.33 -19.52
N ALA A 31 0.72 -25.01 -19.37
CA ALA A 31 1.85 -24.41 -18.67
C ALA A 31 1.32 -23.83 -17.36
N LEU A 32 1.62 -24.47 -16.22
CA LEU A 32 1.59 -23.76 -14.94
C LEU A 32 2.71 -22.72 -15.03
N PRO A 33 2.40 -21.41 -15.10
CA PRO A 33 3.45 -20.40 -15.01
C PRO A 33 4.22 -20.63 -13.71
N ASP A 34 5.55 -20.53 -13.76
CA ASP A 34 6.34 -20.62 -12.55
C ASP A 34 5.93 -19.46 -11.63
N ILE A 35 6.08 -19.62 -10.31
CA ILE A 35 5.66 -18.59 -9.34
C ILE A 35 6.34 -17.23 -9.60
N GLU A 36 7.52 -17.24 -10.25
CA GLU A 36 8.28 -16.07 -10.65
C GLU A 36 7.76 -15.40 -11.93
N ASP A 37 6.95 -16.09 -12.73
CA ASP A 37 6.37 -15.60 -13.98
C ASP A 37 5.03 -14.86 -13.78
N ILE A 38 4.49 -14.84 -12.56
CA ILE A 38 3.15 -14.31 -12.29
C ILE A 38 3.21 -12.96 -11.56
N CYS A 39 3.53 -11.91 -12.32
CA CYS A 39 3.50 -10.53 -11.84
C CYS A 39 2.15 -9.89 -12.20
N TRP A 40 1.34 -9.67 -11.17
CA TRP A 40 0.03 -9.02 -11.25
C TRP A 40 0.15 -7.53 -11.54
N ASP A 41 1.33 -6.97 -11.31
CA ASP A 41 1.67 -5.59 -11.62
C ASP A 41 1.85 -5.36 -13.13
N ASP A 42 2.33 -6.35 -13.90
CA ASP A 42 2.49 -6.23 -15.36
C ASP A 42 1.17 -6.10 -16.10
N HIS A 43 0.23 -6.97 -15.72
CA HIS A 43 -1.12 -6.95 -16.26
C HIS A 43 -1.82 -5.65 -15.89
N HIS A 44 -1.56 -5.14 -14.69
CA HIS A 44 -2.05 -3.83 -14.26
C HIS A 44 -1.42 -2.71 -15.08
N GLU A 45 -0.10 -2.66 -15.24
CA GLU A 45 0.58 -1.59 -15.97
C GLU A 45 0.22 -1.59 -17.45
N THR A 46 0.10 -2.78 -18.05
CA THR A 46 -0.39 -2.95 -19.43
C THR A 46 -1.81 -2.42 -19.57
N ALA A 47 -2.71 -2.76 -18.65
CA ALA A 47 -4.09 -2.26 -18.65
C ALA A 47 -4.12 -0.73 -18.45
N CYS A 48 -3.29 -0.20 -17.55
CA CYS A 48 -3.19 1.24 -17.33
C CYS A 48 -2.67 1.98 -18.56
N ALA A 49 -1.67 1.44 -19.27
CA ALA A 49 -1.13 2.01 -20.49
C ALA A 49 -2.17 2.08 -21.62
N ARG A 50 -3.13 1.14 -21.63
CA ARG A 50 -4.28 1.14 -22.56
C ARG A 50 -5.42 2.05 -22.11
N GLY A 51 -5.39 2.54 -20.87
CA GLY A 51 -6.49 3.29 -20.26
C GLY A 51 -7.61 2.40 -19.72
N ASP A 52 -7.40 1.09 -19.65
CA ASP A 52 -8.40 0.13 -19.18
C ASP A 52 -8.69 0.34 -17.70
N HIS A 53 -9.96 0.20 -17.32
CA HIS A 53 -10.40 0.32 -15.93
C HIS A 53 -10.19 -0.95 -15.09
N PHE A 54 -10.01 -2.09 -15.75
CA PHE A 54 -9.91 -3.38 -15.09
C PHE A 54 -8.93 -4.28 -15.84
N TYR A 55 -8.36 -5.24 -15.13
CA TYR A 55 -7.65 -6.38 -15.71
C TYR A 55 -8.07 -7.67 -15.00
N VAL A 56 -7.88 -8.82 -15.65
CA VAL A 56 -8.09 -10.13 -15.03
C VAL A 56 -6.76 -10.60 -14.46
N ASP A 57 -6.73 -10.86 -13.16
CA ASP A 57 -5.59 -11.44 -12.48
C ASP A 57 -5.36 -12.88 -12.97
N PRO A 58 -4.20 -13.18 -13.61
CA PRO A 58 -3.94 -14.51 -14.15
C PRO A 58 -3.83 -15.59 -13.06
N CYS A 59 -3.45 -15.24 -11.83
CA CYS A 59 -3.36 -16.19 -10.72
C CYS A 59 -4.74 -16.59 -10.20
N THR A 60 -5.58 -15.59 -9.95
CA THR A 60 -6.83 -15.77 -9.19
C THR A 60 -8.06 -15.82 -10.07
N GLY A 61 -7.96 -15.40 -11.33
CA GLY A 61 -9.09 -15.21 -12.24
C GLY A 61 -9.99 -14.03 -11.85
N LEU A 62 -9.63 -13.25 -10.83
CA LEU A 62 -10.44 -12.15 -10.34
C LEU A 62 -10.29 -10.91 -11.23
N THR A 63 -11.38 -10.16 -11.39
CA THR A 63 -11.34 -8.85 -12.03
C THR A 63 -10.84 -7.81 -11.03
N VAL A 64 -9.74 -7.15 -11.36
CA VAL A 64 -9.06 -6.18 -10.50
C VAL A 64 -9.15 -4.78 -11.11
N MET A 65 -9.52 -3.79 -10.29
CA MET A 65 -9.54 -2.38 -10.69
C MET A 65 -8.11 -1.85 -10.89
N THR A 66 -7.91 -1.13 -11.99
CA THR A 66 -6.65 -0.44 -12.28
C THR A 66 -6.55 0.90 -11.55
N ARG A 67 -5.36 1.49 -11.53
CA ARG A 67 -5.19 2.85 -10.99
C ARG A 67 -5.99 3.87 -11.80
N VAL A 68 -6.15 3.66 -13.11
CA VAL A 68 -6.93 4.52 -14.01
C VAL A 68 -8.38 4.60 -13.55
N LYS A 69 -9.00 3.47 -13.18
CA LYS A 69 -10.36 3.47 -12.63
C LYS A 69 -10.47 4.25 -11.32
N HIS A 70 -9.47 4.13 -10.45
CA HIS A 70 -9.44 4.88 -9.20
C HIS A 70 -9.27 6.39 -9.44
N LEU A 71 -8.36 6.79 -10.33
CA LEU A 71 -8.15 8.19 -10.71
C LEU A 71 -9.42 8.79 -11.34
N ALA A 72 -10.09 8.05 -12.23
CA ALA A 72 -11.37 8.47 -12.81
C ALA A 72 -12.49 8.64 -11.76
N ARG A 73 -12.45 7.86 -10.68
CA ARG A 73 -13.37 8.00 -9.54
C ARG A 73 -13.06 9.26 -8.70
N GLY A 74 -11.81 9.69 -8.63
CA GLY A 74 -11.40 10.88 -7.87
C GLY A 74 -11.22 10.67 -6.36
N VAL A 75 -11.56 9.49 -5.81
CA VAL A 75 -11.52 9.23 -4.36
C VAL A 75 -11.26 7.76 -4.02
N CYS A 76 -10.63 7.51 -2.88
CA CYS A 76 -10.49 6.16 -2.33
C CYS A 76 -11.85 5.55 -1.96
N CYS A 77 -12.11 4.32 -2.37
CA CYS A 77 -13.38 3.65 -2.07
C CYS A 77 -13.44 2.93 -0.71
N GLY A 78 -12.35 2.91 0.06
CA GLY A 78 -12.32 2.28 1.39
C GLY A 78 -12.26 0.74 1.42
N ASN A 79 -12.25 0.06 0.26
CA ASN A 79 -12.32 -1.40 0.21
C ASN A 79 -10.96 -2.14 0.26
N GLY A 80 -9.83 -1.42 0.35
CA GLY A 80 -8.52 -2.08 0.32
C GLY A 80 -8.10 -2.57 -1.07
N CYS A 81 -8.50 -1.88 -2.14
CA CYS A 81 -8.17 -2.27 -3.52
C CYS A 81 -6.67 -2.41 -3.74
N ARG A 82 -6.27 -3.42 -4.52
CA ARG A 82 -4.88 -3.78 -4.80
C ARG A 82 -4.03 -2.61 -5.28
N HIS A 83 -4.59 -1.79 -6.18
CA HIS A 83 -3.90 -0.69 -6.86
C HIS A 83 -4.49 0.68 -6.52
N CYS A 84 -4.73 0.93 -5.24
CA CYS A 84 -5.33 2.19 -4.81
C CYS A 84 -4.39 3.37 -5.07
N ALA A 85 -4.78 4.27 -5.98
CA ALA A 85 -4.02 5.48 -6.31
C ALA A 85 -3.96 6.51 -5.16
N TYR A 86 -4.77 6.34 -4.11
CA TYR A 86 -4.91 7.27 -2.99
C TYR A 86 -4.36 6.70 -1.69
N ALA A 87 -3.40 5.77 -1.77
CA ALA A 87 -2.71 5.20 -0.60
C ALA A 87 -3.69 4.77 0.51
N HIS A 88 -4.81 4.16 0.13
CA HIS A 88 -5.84 3.64 1.04
C HIS A 88 -6.34 4.63 2.10
N GLU A 89 -6.40 5.93 1.81
CA GLU A 89 -6.78 6.97 2.77
C GLU A 89 -8.11 6.71 3.50
N ASN A 90 -9.09 6.11 2.82
CA ASN A 90 -10.44 5.83 3.35
C ASN A 90 -10.59 4.40 3.88
N VAL A 91 -9.52 3.59 3.88
CA VAL A 91 -9.51 2.29 4.56
C VAL A 91 -9.25 2.53 6.05
N LYS A 92 -9.95 1.83 6.92
CA LYS A 92 -9.73 1.95 8.37
C LYS A 92 -8.32 1.49 8.74
N ASP A 93 -7.68 2.19 9.67
CA ASP A 93 -6.31 1.89 10.09
C ASP A 93 -6.16 0.45 10.64
N GLU A 94 -7.21 -0.10 11.26
CA GLU A 94 -7.22 -1.49 11.75
C GLU A 94 -7.17 -2.53 10.61
N GLU A 95 -7.71 -2.17 9.45
CA GLU A 95 -7.84 -3.07 8.31
C GLU A 95 -6.65 -2.96 7.35
N LYS A 96 -5.94 -1.83 7.37
CA LYS A 96 -4.79 -1.58 6.49
C LYS A 96 -3.71 -2.67 6.59
N PRO A 97 -3.26 -3.11 7.78
CA PRO A 97 -2.30 -4.21 7.94
C PRO A 97 -2.63 -5.46 7.12
N GLU A 98 -3.92 -5.76 6.96
CA GLU A 98 -4.38 -6.97 6.28
C GLU A 98 -4.65 -6.80 4.80
N LYS A 99 -4.92 -5.57 4.34
CA LYS A 99 -5.50 -5.33 3.02
C LYS A 99 -4.54 -4.64 2.06
N ILE A 100 -3.70 -3.73 2.53
CA ILE A 100 -2.95 -2.87 1.61
C ILE A 100 -1.92 -3.69 0.81
N GLN A 101 -1.77 -3.31 -0.46
CA GLN A 101 -0.76 -3.88 -1.37
C GLN A 101 0.17 -2.80 -1.92
N VAL A 102 -0.18 -1.53 -1.75
CA VAL A 102 0.68 -0.38 -2.06
C VAL A 102 1.03 0.37 -0.79
N PRO A 103 2.11 1.16 -0.78
CA PRO A 103 2.47 1.97 0.38
C PRO A 103 1.34 2.89 0.83
N SER A 104 1.13 2.95 2.15
CA SER A 104 0.02 3.69 2.75
C SER A 104 0.38 4.16 4.15
N VAL A 105 -0.14 5.34 4.52
CA VAL A 105 -0.16 5.77 5.92
C VAL A 105 -1.08 4.83 6.70
N MET A 106 -0.50 4.04 7.60
CA MET A 106 -1.19 3.02 8.41
C MET A 106 -1.67 3.54 9.76
N HIS A 107 -1.06 4.62 10.26
CA HIS A 107 -1.51 5.28 11.47
C HIS A 107 -1.30 6.79 11.37
N VAL A 108 -2.31 7.55 11.77
CA VAL A 108 -2.25 9.00 11.98
C VAL A 108 -2.37 9.29 13.49
N PRO A 109 -1.55 10.20 14.05
CA PRO A 109 -1.66 10.60 15.46
C PRO A 109 -3.06 11.11 15.82
N LYS A 110 -3.40 11.12 17.12
CA LYS A 110 -4.73 11.47 17.65
C LYS A 110 -5.24 12.87 17.25
N GLU A 111 -4.34 13.81 17.02
CA GLU A 111 -4.68 15.15 16.51
C GLU A 111 -5.20 15.15 15.06
N GLY A 112 -5.16 13.99 14.38
CA GLY A 112 -5.79 13.78 13.08
C GLY A 112 -4.99 14.27 11.87
N ALA A 113 -3.79 14.82 12.08
CA ALA A 113 -2.91 15.29 11.02
C ALA A 113 -1.48 14.73 11.16
N LEU A 114 -0.82 14.57 10.02
CA LEU A 114 0.64 14.37 9.98
C LEU A 114 1.35 15.69 10.31
N PRO A 115 2.58 15.65 10.83
CA PRO A 115 3.39 16.86 10.96
C PRO A 115 3.65 17.50 9.58
N THR A 116 3.87 18.82 9.55
CA THR A 116 4.22 19.51 8.30
C THR A 116 5.62 19.15 7.82
N LYS A 117 6.55 18.87 8.76
CA LYS A 117 7.91 18.42 8.50
C LYS A 117 8.26 17.26 9.42
N ALA A 118 8.90 16.24 8.89
CA ALA A 118 9.32 15.09 9.69
C ALA A 118 10.62 14.44 9.24
N THR A 119 11.28 13.80 10.20
CA THR A 119 12.31 12.80 9.95
C THR A 119 11.65 11.43 9.82
N ALA A 120 11.94 10.71 8.75
CA ALA A 120 11.53 9.33 8.59
C ALA A 120 12.43 8.43 9.44
N LEU A 121 11.87 7.59 10.31
CA LEU A 121 12.62 6.62 11.10
C LEU A 121 12.24 5.20 10.70
N PHE A 122 13.21 4.37 10.30
CA PHE A 122 12.94 2.96 10.03
C PHE A 122 12.53 2.22 11.30
N TRP A 123 11.35 1.60 11.27
CA TRP A 123 10.72 0.96 12.41
C TRP A 123 10.48 -0.52 12.18
N SER A 124 11.27 -1.33 12.88
CA SER A 124 11.18 -2.81 12.87
C SER A 124 10.26 -3.36 13.97
N GLY A 125 9.77 -2.51 14.87
CA GLY A 125 9.05 -2.92 16.07
C GLY A 125 9.88 -3.63 17.14
N GLY A 126 11.21 -3.69 16.96
CA GLY A 126 12.14 -4.25 17.93
C GLY A 126 12.76 -3.20 18.87
N LYS A 127 13.55 -3.69 19.82
CA LYS A 127 14.27 -2.86 20.80
C LYS A 127 15.24 -1.87 20.15
N ASP A 128 15.86 -2.24 19.02
CA ASP A 128 16.91 -1.43 18.40
C ASP A 128 16.31 -0.16 17.75
N SER A 129 15.18 -0.29 17.04
CA SER A 129 14.43 0.87 16.52
C SER A 129 13.84 1.72 17.65
N LEU A 130 13.41 1.11 18.77
CA LEU A 130 12.97 1.85 19.94
C LEU A 130 14.12 2.65 20.59
N LEU A 131 15.31 2.07 20.69
CA LEU A 131 16.49 2.77 21.19
C LEU A 131 16.91 3.90 20.25
N ALA A 132 16.81 3.71 18.93
CA ALA A 132 17.05 4.76 17.94
C ALA A 132 16.08 5.95 18.14
N LEU A 133 14.77 5.67 18.26
CA LEU A 133 13.76 6.69 18.58
C LEU A 133 14.11 7.44 19.87
N ARG A 134 14.49 6.72 20.93
CA ARG A 134 14.88 7.35 22.20
C ARG A 134 16.14 8.20 22.05
N ALA A 135 17.11 7.78 21.25
CA ALA A 135 18.33 8.54 21.00
C ALA A 135 18.04 9.84 20.22
N MET A 136 17.14 9.80 19.23
CA MET A 136 16.70 11.00 18.50
C MET A 136 16.02 12.04 19.40
N LEU A 137 15.31 11.59 20.44
CA LEU A 137 14.55 12.45 21.36
C LEU A 137 15.36 12.90 22.58
N ALA A 138 16.45 12.22 22.90
CA ALA A 138 17.32 12.55 24.03
C ALA A 138 17.97 13.95 23.85
N PRO A 139 18.40 14.62 24.93
CA PRO A 139 19.11 15.89 24.84
C PRO A 139 20.30 15.84 23.87
N GLY A 140 20.30 16.73 22.88
CA GLY A 140 21.31 16.76 21.81
C GLY A 140 21.03 15.83 20.61
N GLY A 141 19.95 15.05 20.65
CA GLY A 141 19.48 14.23 19.53
C GLY A 141 18.84 15.07 18.40
N SER A 142 18.76 14.47 17.20
CA SER A 142 18.30 15.14 15.98
C SER A 142 16.86 15.68 16.06
N SER A 143 16.00 15.07 16.88
CA SER A 143 14.60 15.48 17.07
C SER A 143 14.33 15.99 18.49
N HIS A 144 15.37 16.33 19.26
CA HIS A 144 15.20 16.80 20.63
C HIS A 144 14.33 18.07 20.74
N LEU A 145 14.60 19.05 19.89
CA LEU A 145 13.87 20.33 19.87
C LEU A 145 12.53 20.23 19.15
N ALA A 146 12.45 19.42 18.08
CA ALA A 146 11.25 19.25 17.27
C ALA A 146 10.23 18.30 17.93
N GLY A 147 10.68 17.43 18.84
CA GLY A 147 9.87 16.50 19.59
C GLY A 147 9.44 15.27 18.80
N ALA A 148 8.77 14.33 19.48
CA ALA A 148 8.34 13.06 18.88
C ALA A 148 7.41 13.25 17.68
N ARG A 149 6.61 14.32 17.67
CA ARG A 149 5.65 14.61 16.60
C ARG A 149 6.33 14.93 15.26
N SER A 150 7.63 15.27 15.24
CA SER A 150 8.39 15.46 14.00
C SER A 150 8.94 14.15 13.41
N ILE A 151 8.45 12.99 13.86
CA ILE A 151 8.93 11.69 13.40
C ILE A 151 7.80 10.94 12.71
N VAL A 152 8.10 10.39 11.54
CA VAL A 152 7.23 9.44 10.82
C VAL A 152 7.94 8.09 10.81
N LEU A 153 7.29 7.07 11.36
CA LEU A 153 7.79 5.72 11.33
C LEU A 153 7.61 5.12 9.93
N VAL A 154 8.63 4.46 9.40
CA VAL A 154 8.59 3.74 8.12
C VAL A 154 8.79 2.27 8.40
N THR A 155 7.82 1.42 8.05
CA THR A 155 7.95 -0.03 8.22
C THR A 155 7.75 -0.76 6.91
N THR A 156 8.66 -1.69 6.60
CA THR A 156 8.53 -2.59 5.46
C THR A 156 8.07 -3.96 5.95
N PHE A 157 7.15 -4.59 5.23
CA PHE A 157 6.64 -5.91 5.59
C PHE A 157 6.34 -6.72 4.35
N ASP A 158 6.47 -8.05 4.45
CA ASP A 158 6.12 -8.95 3.36
C ASP A 158 4.61 -8.89 3.11
N ALA A 159 4.22 -8.64 1.86
CA ALA A 159 2.85 -8.37 1.47
C ALA A 159 1.95 -9.61 1.57
N SER A 160 2.53 -10.80 1.51
CA SER A 160 1.81 -12.08 1.58
C SER A 160 1.59 -12.52 3.03
N SER A 161 2.68 -12.61 3.80
CA SER A 161 2.69 -13.08 5.19
C SER A 161 2.34 -12.00 6.21
N ARG A 162 2.34 -10.72 5.80
CA ARG A 162 2.10 -9.55 6.66
C ARG A 162 3.11 -9.39 7.80
N LYS A 163 4.27 -10.06 7.71
CA LYS A 163 5.34 -10.03 8.70
C LYS A 163 6.48 -9.12 8.25
N ILE A 164 7.18 -8.53 9.21
CA ILE A 164 8.41 -7.79 8.95
C ILE A 164 9.50 -8.79 8.56
N PRO A 165 10.24 -8.59 7.45
CA PRO A 165 11.31 -9.48 7.05
C PRO A 165 12.30 -9.73 8.21
N HIS A 166 12.71 -11.00 8.38
CA HIS A 166 13.68 -11.46 9.39
C HIS A 166 13.25 -11.32 10.86
N ARG A 167 12.00 -10.92 11.13
CA ARG A 167 11.42 -10.85 12.49
C ARG A 167 10.07 -11.55 12.48
N ASP A 168 9.79 -12.38 13.47
CA ASP A 168 8.45 -12.96 13.64
C ASP A 168 7.47 -11.93 14.27
N VAL A 169 7.44 -10.73 13.70
CA VAL A 169 6.61 -9.59 14.15
C VAL A 169 5.61 -9.28 13.06
N HIS A 170 4.33 -9.27 13.42
CA HIS A 170 3.25 -8.97 12.49
C HIS A 170 3.12 -7.45 12.31
N CYS A 171 2.76 -6.98 11.11
CA CYS A 171 2.59 -5.54 10.86
C CYS A 171 1.49 -4.92 11.74
N ARG A 172 0.50 -5.71 12.18
CA ARG A 172 -0.49 -5.31 13.21
C ARG A 172 0.16 -4.85 14.51
N ASP A 173 1.20 -5.55 14.96
CA ASP A 173 1.90 -5.21 16.21
C ASP A 173 2.63 -3.88 16.05
N VAL A 174 3.19 -3.61 14.87
CA VAL A 174 3.81 -2.31 14.55
C VAL A 174 2.78 -1.19 14.55
N VAL A 175 1.60 -1.42 13.97
CA VAL A 175 0.50 -0.43 14.03
C VAL A 175 0.07 -0.20 15.49
N ALA A 176 -0.03 -1.24 16.30
CA ALA A 176 -0.35 -1.11 17.72
C ALA A 176 0.73 -0.32 18.49
N GLN A 177 2.01 -0.53 18.19
CA GLN A 177 3.10 0.24 18.75
C GLN A 177 3.04 1.72 18.33
N ALA A 178 2.82 2.00 17.05
CA ALA A 178 2.69 3.38 16.56
C ALA A 178 1.52 4.11 17.25
N ARG A 179 0.40 3.42 17.45
CA ARG A 179 -0.75 3.93 18.22
C ARG A 179 -0.43 4.22 19.68
N HIS A 180 0.35 3.34 20.31
CA HIS A 180 0.78 3.53 21.69
C HIS A 180 1.74 4.71 21.83
N LEU A 181 2.63 4.90 20.84
CA LEU A 181 3.58 6.01 20.78
C LEU A 181 2.95 7.32 20.27
N ASP A 182 1.73 7.28 19.72
CA ASP A 182 1.05 8.38 19.04
C ASP A 182 1.89 8.99 17.90
N LEU A 183 2.57 8.12 17.13
CA LEU A 183 3.44 8.50 16.02
C LEU A 183 2.84 8.12 14.68
N ALA A 184 3.04 8.97 13.69
CA ALA A 184 2.67 8.64 12.32
C ALA A 184 3.42 7.39 11.84
N LEU A 185 2.73 6.53 11.08
CA LEU A 185 3.32 5.32 10.52
C LEU A 185 2.95 5.19 9.05
N VAL A 186 3.95 5.00 8.20
CA VAL A 186 3.78 4.55 6.82
C VAL A 186 4.23 3.10 6.68
N GLY A 187 3.36 2.28 6.12
CA GLY A 187 3.62 0.88 5.82
C GLY A 187 3.98 0.68 4.35
N VAL A 188 4.98 -0.16 4.10
CA VAL A 188 5.55 -0.45 2.78
C VAL A 188 5.46 -1.96 2.54
N PRO A 189 4.40 -2.45 1.88
CA PRO A 189 4.29 -3.85 1.49
C PRO A 189 5.39 -4.18 0.48
N LEU A 190 6.12 -5.26 0.71
CA LEU A 190 7.13 -5.82 -0.20
C LEU A 190 6.59 -7.12 -0.78
N HIS A 191 6.63 -7.26 -2.10
CA HIS A 191 6.25 -8.49 -2.79
C HIS A 191 7.51 -9.31 -3.10
N GLY A 192 7.53 -10.57 -2.68
CA GLY A 192 8.62 -11.49 -3.03
C GLY A 192 8.55 -11.87 -4.52
N GLY A 193 9.66 -11.72 -5.23
CA GLY A 193 9.81 -12.03 -6.65
C GLY A 193 10.99 -11.25 -7.22
N GLY A 194 12.07 -11.96 -7.60
CA GLY A 194 13.38 -11.39 -7.91
C GLY A 194 13.52 -10.63 -9.23
N SER A 195 12.43 -10.27 -9.90
CA SER A 195 12.46 -9.47 -11.13
C SER A 195 11.92 -8.06 -10.87
N ASP A 196 12.73 -7.07 -11.22
CA ASP A 196 12.55 -5.62 -11.01
C ASP A 196 11.43 -5.00 -11.87
N TRP A 197 10.35 -5.74 -12.12
CA TRP A 197 9.39 -5.47 -13.19
C TRP A 197 8.00 -5.05 -12.66
N SER A 198 7.82 -5.05 -11.34
CA SER A 198 6.55 -4.86 -10.59
C SER A 198 5.84 -3.49 -10.70
N GLY A 199 6.16 -2.62 -11.66
CA GLY A 199 5.55 -1.28 -11.81
C GLY A 199 5.88 -0.28 -10.66
N TYR A 200 6.06 -0.77 -9.44
CA TYR A 200 6.65 -0.09 -8.28
C TYR A 200 8.14 -0.39 -8.10
N GLY A 201 8.72 -1.18 -9.01
CA GLY A 201 10.12 -1.63 -8.97
C GLY A 201 10.47 -2.33 -7.65
N GLY A 202 11.75 -2.63 -7.46
CA GLY A 202 12.26 -3.26 -6.25
C GLY A 202 12.06 -2.44 -4.96
N TYR A 203 12.94 -2.65 -3.99
CA TYR A 203 12.79 -2.04 -2.65
C TYR A 203 12.73 -0.50 -2.67
N VAL A 204 13.57 0.15 -3.48
CA VAL A 204 13.75 1.61 -3.46
C VAL A 204 12.54 2.39 -3.99
N PRO A 205 11.95 2.08 -5.15
CA PRO A 205 10.82 2.89 -5.62
C PRO A 205 9.56 2.68 -4.78
N ARG A 206 9.41 1.53 -4.09
CA ARG A 206 8.39 1.35 -3.03
C ARG A 206 8.59 2.28 -1.84
N LEU A 207 9.83 2.46 -1.38
CA LEU A 207 10.13 3.46 -0.35
C LEU A 207 9.80 4.88 -0.84
N ARG A 208 10.13 5.22 -2.09
CA ARG A 208 9.76 6.53 -2.65
C ARG A 208 8.25 6.73 -2.67
N ALA A 209 7.48 5.73 -3.12
CA ALA A 209 6.03 5.78 -3.11
C ALA A 209 5.46 5.92 -1.68
N ALA A 210 6.13 5.35 -0.67
CA ALA A 210 5.79 5.56 0.73
C ALA A 210 5.97 7.03 1.17
N ILE A 211 7.09 7.64 0.78
CA ILE A 211 7.35 9.07 1.03
C ILE A 211 6.31 9.93 0.29
N ASP A 212 5.94 9.58 -0.93
CA ASP A 212 4.92 10.32 -1.69
C ASP A 212 3.53 10.19 -1.06
N ALA A 213 3.18 9.03 -0.50
CA ALA A 213 1.95 8.84 0.27
C ALA A 213 1.90 9.74 1.53
N VAL A 214 3.06 9.96 2.17
CA VAL A 214 3.19 10.89 3.31
C VAL A 214 3.08 12.34 2.85
N ARG A 215 3.73 12.72 1.73
CA ARG A 215 3.65 14.06 1.13
C ARG A 215 2.26 14.43 0.67
N ALA A 216 1.51 13.48 0.10
CA ALA A 216 0.12 13.67 -0.31
C ALA A 216 -0.79 14.06 0.87
N ARG A 217 -0.36 13.81 2.11
CA ARG A 217 -1.03 14.21 3.35
C ARG A 217 -0.46 15.48 3.99
N GLY A 218 0.33 16.25 3.24
CA GLY A 218 0.86 17.55 3.68
C GLY A 218 2.10 17.47 4.57
N CYS A 219 2.79 16.33 4.60
CA CYS A 219 4.01 16.13 5.39
C CYS A 219 5.27 16.08 4.51
N GLU A 220 6.18 17.02 4.71
CA GLU A 220 7.50 17.02 4.08
C GLU A 220 8.48 16.15 4.88
N ILE A 221 9.06 15.13 4.26
CA ILE A 221 10.16 14.37 4.87
C ILE A 221 11.48 15.11 4.63
N THR A 222 12.08 15.59 5.71
CA THR A 222 13.31 16.42 5.68
C THR A 222 14.59 15.62 5.91
N ASP A 223 14.49 14.45 6.53
CA ASP A 223 15.64 13.59 6.85
C ASP A 223 15.21 12.13 6.99
N VAL A 224 16.17 11.19 6.98
CA VAL A 224 15.94 9.75 7.15
C VAL A 224 16.93 9.20 8.18
N ALA A 225 16.40 8.50 9.19
CA ALA A 225 17.12 7.91 10.32
C ALA A 225 16.89 6.39 10.43
#